data_AF-X1AZZ8-F1
#
_entry.id   AF-X1AZZ8-F1
#
_cell.length_a   1.000
_cell.length_b   1.000
_cell.length_c   1.000
_cell.angle_alpha   90.00
_cell.angle_beta   90.00
_cell.angle_gamma   90.00
#
_symmetry.space_group_name_H-M   'P 1'
#
loop_
_entity.id
_entity.type
_entity.pdbx_description
1 polymer ?
#
loop_
_entity_poly.entity_id
_entity_poly.type
_entity_poly.pdbx_seq_one_letter_code
_entity_poly.pdbx_strand_id
1 'polypeptide(L)'
;AVWNKHYDSEYPFEPNPEKDANLRLEVWAVDANNSNNDYLLDYSDSSVDNVEHIYCRADTNYTNYEIVISTSNTGDPNQIPATQRYGLAWNVSDAPDSNNIFWYDLNADGIVNKLDFAILFDNLVTSIKSSESYLLGDINSNGVFDVNDLQILLDHMNRKADWYTENPPE
;
A
#
# COMPACT_ATOMS: atom_id res chain seq x y z
N ALA A 1 9.50 18.63 7.94
CA ALA A 1 9.28 17.46 8.79
C ALA A 1 10.02 16.32 8.11
N VAL A 2 10.81 15.55 8.86
CA VAL A 2 11.55 14.40 8.34
C VAL A 2 10.65 13.18 8.47
N TRP A 3 10.66 12.33 7.45
CA TRP A 3 9.89 11.10 7.28
C TRP A 3 9.95 10.19 8.50
N ASN A 4 8.81 9.59 8.88
CA ASN A 4 8.80 8.50 9.85
C ASN A 4 9.38 7.23 9.21
N LYS A 5 9.95 6.33 10.02
CA LYS A 5 10.25 4.98 9.55
C LYS A 5 8.95 4.20 9.50
N HIS A 6 8.73 3.49 8.41
CA HIS A 6 7.53 2.68 8.15
C HIS A 6 7.26 1.73 9.33
N TYR A 7 6.05 1.75 9.88
CA TYR A 7 5.58 0.91 10.99
C TYR A 7 6.37 1.00 12.32
N ASP A 8 7.19 2.02 12.54
CA ASP A 8 7.79 2.26 13.86
C ASP A 8 6.78 2.92 14.80
N SER A 9 6.64 2.39 16.01
CA SER A 9 5.83 3.01 17.06
C SER A 9 6.53 4.19 17.73
N GLU A 10 7.84 4.32 17.50
CA GLU A 10 8.65 5.44 18.00
C GLU A 10 8.80 6.52 16.92
N TYR A 11 8.12 7.64 17.14
CA TYR A 11 8.20 8.79 16.25
C TYR A 11 9.43 9.63 16.62
N PRO A 12 10.26 10.07 15.65
CA PRO A 12 11.40 10.96 15.92
C PRO A 12 10.96 12.40 16.31
N PHE A 13 9.66 12.63 16.42
CA PHE A 13 8.99 13.85 16.84
C PHE A 13 7.72 13.47 17.60
N GLU A 14 7.20 14.37 18.45
CA GLU A 14 5.89 14.16 19.08
C GLU A 14 4.82 14.02 17.99
N PRO A 15 4.17 12.84 17.86
CA PRO A 15 3.12 12.64 16.88
C PRO A 15 1.98 13.63 17.17
N ASN A 16 1.50 14.30 16.13
CA ASN A 16 0.39 15.22 16.24
C ASN A 16 -0.72 14.72 15.32
N PRO A 17 -1.62 13.86 15.81
CA PRO A 17 -2.69 13.27 15.01
C PRO A 17 -3.61 14.30 14.33
N GLU A 18 -3.66 15.54 14.82
CA GLU A 18 -4.42 16.63 14.20
C GLU A 18 -3.69 17.27 13.01
N LYS A 19 -2.38 17.02 12.85
CA LYS A 19 -1.49 17.55 11.79
C LYS A 19 -0.86 16.47 10.91
N ASP A 20 -0.70 15.26 11.43
CA ASP A 20 -0.33 14.06 10.70
C ASP A 20 -1.54 13.67 9.88
N ALA A 21 -1.58 14.18 8.66
CA ALA A 21 -2.75 14.09 7.81
C ALA A 21 -3.05 12.63 7.48
N ASN A 22 -4.29 12.22 7.73
CA ASN A 22 -4.89 10.97 7.29
C ASN A 22 -5.07 11.03 5.76
N LEU A 23 -3.97 10.87 5.05
CA LEU A 23 -3.92 10.89 3.60
C LEU A 23 -4.32 9.51 3.09
N ARG A 24 -5.04 9.51 1.98
CA ARG A 24 -5.30 8.31 1.21
C ARG A 24 -4.70 8.50 -0.17
N LEU A 25 -3.89 7.55 -0.58
CA LEU A 25 -3.33 7.46 -1.91
C LEU A 25 -4.13 6.43 -2.70
N GLU A 26 -4.47 6.74 -3.94
CA GLU A 26 -5.19 5.83 -4.84
C GLU A 26 -4.52 5.85 -6.21
N VAL A 27 -4.53 4.69 -6.88
CA VAL A 27 -4.21 4.55 -8.30
C VAL A 27 -5.43 4.02 -9.02
N TRP A 28 -5.90 4.76 -10.01
CA TRP A 28 -7.04 4.38 -10.85
C TRP A 28 -6.56 3.96 -12.24
N ALA A 29 -7.11 2.88 -12.77
CA ALA A 29 -7.00 2.52 -14.18
C ALA A 29 -8.13 3.20 -14.95
N VAL A 30 -7.79 4.02 -15.95
CA VAL A 30 -8.75 4.90 -16.64
C VAL A 30 -8.88 4.51 -18.11
N ASP A 31 -10.09 4.17 -18.52
CA ASP A 31 -10.46 3.91 -19.92
C ASP A 31 -10.80 5.23 -20.60
N ALA A 32 -9.86 5.71 -21.43
CA ALA A 32 -10.01 6.94 -22.19
C ALA A 32 -11.24 6.97 -23.12
N ASN A 33 -11.85 5.82 -23.43
CA ASN A 33 -13.00 5.72 -24.32
C ASN A 33 -14.33 5.54 -23.58
N ASN A 34 -14.31 5.06 -22.33
CA ASN A 34 -15.51 4.79 -21.55
C ASN A 34 -15.24 4.81 -20.05
N SER A 35 -15.53 5.93 -19.41
CA SER A 35 -15.31 6.11 -17.96
C SER A 35 -16.11 5.15 -17.06
N ASN A 36 -17.10 4.43 -17.58
CA ASN A 36 -17.79 3.39 -16.80
C ASN A 36 -16.93 2.13 -16.59
N ASN A 37 -15.82 2.01 -17.32
CA ASN A 37 -14.84 0.94 -17.14
C ASN A 37 -13.71 1.34 -16.18
N ASP A 38 -13.63 2.61 -15.78
CA ASP A 38 -12.61 3.05 -14.82
C ASP A 38 -12.77 2.28 -13.52
N TYR A 39 -11.66 1.88 -12.92
CA TYR A 39 -11.68 1.19 -11.64
C TYR A 39 -10.48 1.54 -10.78
N LEU A 40 -10.67 1.44 -9.46
CA LEU A 40 -9.62 1.61 -8.48
C LEU A 40 -8.69 0.41 -8.55
N LEU A 41 -7.48 0.62 -9.07
CA LEU A 41 -6.47 -0.43 -9.23
C LEU A 41 -5.87 -0.81 -7.88
N ASP A 42 -5.49 0.19 -7.08
CA ASP A 42 -4.94 -0.02 -5.74
C ASP A 42 -5.09 1.26 -4.89
N TYR A 43 -5.03 1.13 -3.57
CA TYR A 43 -5.04 2.27 -2.65
C TYR A 43 -4.22 1.99 -1.39
N SER A 44 -3.78 3.05 -0.71
CA SER A 44 -3.14 3.01 0.61
C SER A 44 -3.83 4.07 1.48
N ASP A 45 -4.24 3.66 2.67
CA ASP A 45 -5.07 4.48 3.56
C ASP A 45 -4.74 4.18 5.04
N SER A 46 -3.59 4.68 5.50
CA SER A 46 -3.13 4.44 6.86
C SER A 46 -3.82 5.37 7.86
N SER A 47 -4.55 4.77 8.81
CA SER A 47 -5.12 5.51 9.94
C SER A 47 -4.11 5.93 11.01
N VAL A 48 -2.85 5.50 10.89
CA VAL A 48 -1.82 5.66 11.93
C VAL A 48 -0.49 6.20 11.40
N ASP A 49 -0.33 6.37 10.08
CA ASP A 49 0.87 6.93 9.45
C ASP A 49 0.46 8.11 8.55
N ASN A 50 1.40 9.02 8.28
CA ASN A 50 1.22 10.14 7.35
C ASN A 50 1.93 9.87 6.00
N VAL A 51 2.42 8.65 5.80
CA VAL A 51 3.08 8.18 4.59
C VAL A 51 2.25 7.08 3.95
N GLU A 52 1.91 7.28 2.68
CA GLU A 52 1.16 6.31 1.88
C GLU A 52 2.04 5.79 0.74
N HIS A 53 1.94 4.49 0.46
CA HIS A 53 2.73 3.82 -0.56
C HIS A 53 1.87 2.84 -1.34
N ILE A 54 1.96 2.91 -2.67
CA ILE A 54 1.34 1.94 -3.57
C ILE A 54 2.43 1.35 -4.46
N TYR A 55 2.42 0.03 -4.56
CA TYR A 55 3.29 -0.71 -5.44
C TYR A 55 2.50 -1.84 -6.10
N CYS A 56 2.02 -1.57 -7.31
CA CYS A 56 1.10 -2.45 -8.02
C CYS A 56 1.55 -2.71 -9.46
N ARG A 57 1.04 -3.80 -10.05
CA ARG A 57 1.21 -4.07 -11.50
C ARG A 57 0.19 -3.27 -12.29
N ALA A 58 0.62 -2.66 -13.38
CA ALA A 58 -0.27 -2.04 -14.35
C ALA A 58 -1.14 -3.12 -15.05
N ASP A 59 -2.46 -2.92 -15.11
CA ASP A 59 -3.33 -3.76 -15.94
C ASP A 59 -3.12 -3.44 -17.43
N THR A 60 -2.62 -4.43 -18.18
CA THR A 60 -2.36 -4.31 -19.62
C THR A 60 -3.56 -3.94 -20.49
N ASN A 61 -4.79 -4.05 -19.98
CA ASN A 61 -6.00 -3.59 -20.68
C ASN A 61 -6.17 -2.07 -20.66
N TYR A 62 -5.43 -1.36 -19.80
CA TYR A 62 -5.48 0.08 -19.64
C TYR A 62 -4.16 0.74 -20.04
N THR A 63 -4.25 1.99 -20.51
CA THR A 63 -3.08 2.77 -20.95
C THR A 63 -2.97 4.11 -20.23
N ASN A 64 -4.00 4.50 -19.47
CA ASN A 64 -4.01 5.73 -18.67
C ASN A 64 -4.25 5.35 -17.22
N TYR A 65 -3.52 6.02 -16.34
CA TYR A 65 -3.64 5.87 -14.90
C TYR A 65 -3.68 7.24 -14.25
N GLU A 66 -4.45 7.36 -13.18
CA GLU A 66 -4.54 8.55 -12.37
C GLU A 66 -4.08 8.25 -10.94
N ILE A 67 -3.25 9.14 -10.38
CA ILE A 67 -2.87 9.12 -8.97
C ILE A 67 -3.74 10.15 -8.26
N VAL A 68 -4.56 9.68 -7.32
CA VAL A 68 -5.44 10.53 -6.53
C VAL A 68 -4.91 10.57 -5.09
N ILE A 69 -4.80 11.79 -4.55
CA ILE A 69 -4.47 12.02 -3.15
C ILE A 69 -5.69 12.67 -2.51
N SER A 70 -6.26 11.99 -1.53
CA SER A 70 -7.42 12.44 -0.77
C SER A 70 -7.11 12.39 0.72
N THR A 71 -8.07 12.84 1.54
CA THR A 71 -8.04 12.57 2.99
C THR A 71 -9.05 11.47 3.28
N SER A 72 -8.70 10.46 4.07
CA SER A 72 -9.51 9.23 4.21
C SER A 72 -10.94 9.45 4.71
N ASN A 73 -11.19 10.56 5.41
CA ASN A 73 -12.51 10.95 5.88
C ASN A 73 -13.30 11.79 4.85
N THR A 74 -13.24 11.42 3.56
CA THR A 74 -14.07 12.04 2.51
C THR A 74 -15.55 11.79 2.78
N GLY A 75 -16.17 12.59 3.66
CA GLY A 75 -17.55 12.42 4.07
C GLY A 75 -17.93 13.00 5.43
N ASP A 76 -16.96 13.42 6.27
CA ASP A 76 -17.29 14.10 7.52
C ASP A 76 -17.71 15.56 7.25
N PRO A 77 -18.99 15.93 7.45
CA PRO A 77 -19.46 17.30 7.23
C PRO A 77 -18.83 18.31 8.21
N ASN A 78 -18.16 17.85 9.28
CA ASN A 78 -17.44 18.69 10.23
C ASN A 78 -15.96 18.83 9.91
N GLN A 79 -15.47 18.21 8.83
CA GLN A 79 -14.08 18.33 8.43
C GLN A 79 -13.79 19.79 8.05
N ILE A 80 -12.94 20.45 8.84
CA ILE A 80 -12.53 21.83 8.57
C ILE A 80 -11.66 21.81 7.31
N PRO A 81 -12.00 22.58 6.26
CA PRO A 81 -11.16 22.67 5.07
C PRO A 81 -9.76 23.18 5.46
N ALA A 82 -8.76 22.31 5.38
CA ALA A 82 -7.38 22.62 5.67
C ALA A 82 -6.55 22.45 4.40
N THR A 83 -5.70 23.42 4.09
CA THR A 83 -4.70 23.25 3.03
C THR A 83 -3.60 22.33 3.54
N GLN A 84 -3.48 21.16 2.93
CA GLN A 84 -2.40 20.21 3.22
C GLN A 84 -1.27 20.34 2.19
N ARG A 85 -0.03 20.17 2.65
CA ARG A 85 1.14 20.07 1.77
C ARG A 85 1.62 18.62 1.81
N TYR A 86 1.75 18.02 0.65
CA TYR A 86 2.26 16.67 0.48
C TYR A 86 3.44 16.68 -0.50
N GLY A 87 4.30 15.67 -0.40
CA GLY A 87 5.27 15.32 -1.43
C GLY A 87 4.74 14.10 -2.18
N LEU A 88 4.85 14.11 -3.51
CA LEU A 88 4.54 12.95 -4.34
C LEU A 88 5.78 12.58 -5.14
N ALA A 89 6.13 11.30 -5.09
CA ALA A 89 7.11 10.68 -5.96
C ALA A 89 6.48 9.44 -6.58
N TRP A 90 6.80 9.17 -7.85
CA TRP A 90 6.27 8.03 -8.58
C TRP A 90 7.31 7.54 -9.58
N ASN A 91 7.24 6.26 -9.90
CA ASN A 91 8.05 5.63 -10.93
C ASN A 91 7.21 4.58 -11.64
N VAL A 92 7.39 4.46 -12.95
CA VAL A 92 6.87 3.35 -13.75
C VAL A 92 8.06 2.69 -14.42
N SER A 93 8.14 1.38 -14.31
CA SER A 93 9.13 0.57 -14.98
C SER A 93 8.46 -0.67 -15.57
N ASP A 94 9.12 -1.33 -16.51
CA ASP A 94 8.70 -2.67 -16.94
C ASP A 94 8.55 -3.57 -15.71
N ALA A 95 7.58 -4.48 -15.77
CA ALA A 95 7.21 -5.35 -14.65
C ALA A 95 8.49 -5.80 -13.91
N PRO A 96 8.69 -5.32 -12.67
CA PRO A 96 9.91 -5.57 -11.95
C PRO A 96 10.07 -7.08 -11.80
N ASP A 97 11.34 -7.51 -11.79
CA ASP A 97 11.76 -8.90 -11.64
C ASP A 97 10.75 -9.64 -10.77
N SER A 98 10.27 -10.82 -11.22
CA SER A 98 9.41 -11.69 -10.41
C SER A 98 10.00 -11.94 -9.01
N ASN A 99 11.28 -11.63 -8.81
CA ASN A 99 11.96 -11.63 -7.53
C ASN A 99 11.92 -10.32 -6.71
N ASN A 100 11.14 -9.28 -7.02
CA ASN A 100 11.10 -8.08 -6.16
C ASN A 100 10.53 -8.44 -4.78
N ILE A 101 11.26 -8.09 -3.72
CA ILE A 101 10.88 -8.41 -2.34
C ILE A 101 9.58 -7.74 -1.90
N PHE A 102 9.26 -6.55 -2.42
CA PHE A 102 8.04 -5.81 -2.05
C PHE A 102 6.74 -6.50 -2.47
N TRP A 103 6.80 -7.57 -3.27
CA TRP A 103 5.63 -8.43 -3.50
C TRP A 103 5.26 -9.28 -2.29
N TYR A 104 6.19 -9.47 -1.35
CA TYR A 104 6.06 -10.41 -0.24
C TYR A 104 6.26 -9.73 1.12
N ASP A 105 7.07 -8.67 1.15
CA ASP A 105 7.34 -7.81 2.30
C ASP A 105 6.23 -6.75 2.38
N LEU A 106 5.08 -7.17 2.93
CA LEU A 106 3.84 -6.40 3.00
C LEU A 106 3.93 -5.27 4.02
N ASN A 107 4.82 -5.38 5.01
CA ASN A 107 5.14 -4.28 5.91
C ASN A 107 6.39 -3.49 5.46
N ALA A 108 6.94 -3.75 4.27
CA ALA A 108 8.10 -3.07 3.71
C ALA A 108 9.27 -2.85 4.71
N ASP A 109 9.46 -3.76 5.67
CA ASP A 109 10.51 -3.66 6.70
C ASP A 109 11.87 -4.21 6.21
N GLY A 110 11.88 -4.73 4.98
CA GLY A 110 13.03 -5.30 4.31
C GLY A 110 13.20 -6.80 4.55
N ILE A 111 12.31 -7.47 5.28
CA ILE A 111 12.38 -8.91 5.54
C ILE A 111 11.00 -9.57 5.53
N VAL A 112 10.83 -10.53 4.60
CA VAL A 112 9.61 -11.34 4.53
C VAL A 112 9.55 -12.32 5.70
N ASN A 113 8.65 -12.08 6.64
CA ASN A 113 8.56 -12.80 7.90
C ASN A 113 7.11 -13.02 8.39
N LYS A 114 6.97 -13.35 9.68
CA LYS A 114 5.68 -13.67 10.29
C LYS A 114 4.74 -12.45 10.39
N LEU A 115 5.28 -11.24 10.38
CA LEU A 115 4.51 -10.00 10.35
C LEU A 115 3.79 -9.86 9.00
N ASP A 116 4.46 -10.12 7.89
CA ASP A 116 3.84 -10.14 6.55
C ASP A 116 2.76 -11.21 6.46
N PHE A 117 3.02 -12.40 7.03
CA PHE A 117 2.01 -13.45 7.12
C PHE A 117 0.78 -12.99 7.91
N ALA A 118 0.97 -12.28 9.02
CA ALA A 118 -0.14 -11.79 9.83
C ALA A 118 -0.97 -10.76 9.06
N ILE A 119 -0.34 -9.84 8.32
CA ILE A 119 -1.02 -8.87 7.45
C ILE A 119 -1.82 -9.59 6.37
N LEU A 120 -1.19 -10.52 5.65
CA LEU A 120 -1.86 -11.29 4.60
C LEU A 120 -3.07 -12.06 5.14
N PHE A 121 -2.90 -12.71 6.30
CA PHE A 121 -3.98 -13.47 6.93
C PHE A 121 -5.14 -12.58 7.40
N ASP A 122 -4.85 -11.40 7.95
CA ASP A 122 -5.89 -10.46 8.38
C ASP A 122 -6.69 -9.92 7.19
N ASN A 123 -6.00 -9.61 6.08
CA ASN A 123 -6.63 -9.21 4.82
C ASN A 123 -7.51 -10.33 4.24
N LEU A 124 -7.07 -11.60 4.31
CA LEU A 124 -7.88 -12.76 3.91
C LEU A 124 -9.18 -12.86 4.72
N VAL A 125 -9.07 -12.70 6.03
CA VAL A 125 -10.24 -12.77 6.92
C VAL A 125 -11.18 -11.61 6.66
N THR A 126 -10.65 -10.44 6.33
CA THR A 126 -11.45 -9.24 6.02
C THR A 126 -12.17 -9.39 4.67
N SER A 127 -11.51 -9.88 3.62
CA SER A 127 -12.13 -10.10 2.31
C SER A 127 -13.28 -11.12 2.35
N ILE A 128 -13.24 -12.09 3.26
CA ILE A 128 -14.36 -13.01 3.50
C ILE A 128 -15.56 -12.29 4.16
N LYS A 129 -15.31 -11.28 4.98
CA LYS A 129 -16.32 -10.59 5.78
C LYS A 129 -16.94 -9.38 5.08
N SER A 130 -16.19 -8.70 4.19
CA SER A 130 -16.65 -7.51 3.46
C SER A 130 -16.38 -7.65 1.96
N SER A 131 -17.36 -7.23 1.14
CA SER A 131 -17.21 -7.14 -0.31
C SER A 131 -16.31 -5.98 -0.77
N GLU A 132 -16.02 -5.04 0.12
CA GLU A 132 -14.94 -4.06 -0.05
C GLU A 132 -13.66 -4.72 0.45
N SER A 133 -12.98 -5.44 -0.43
CA SER A 133 -11.74 -6.14 -0.09
C SER A 133 -10.55 -5.28 -0.52
N TYR A 134 -9.83 -4.76 0.48
CA TYR A 134 -8.47 -4.24 0.32
C TYR A 134 -7.60 -5.33 -0.33
N LEU A 135 -7.04 -5.04 -1.52
CA LEU A 135 -6.29 -6.03 -2.33
C LEU A 135 -4.82 -6.15 -1.92
N LEU A 136 -4.41 -5.54 -0.80
CA LEU A 136 -3.04 -5.64 -0.31
C LEU A 136 -2.72 -7.10 0.01
N GLY A 137 -1.84 -7.69 -0.80
CA GLY A 137 -1.44 -9.08 -0.72
C GLY A 137 -2.09 -10.01 -1.75
N ASP A 138 -2.76 -9.50 -2.80
CA ASP A 138 -2.93 -10.25 -4.06
C ASP A 138 -1.57 -10.32 -4.78
N ILE A 139 -0.69 -11.18 -4.27
CA ILE A 139 0.72 -11.28 -4.67
C ILE A 139 0.85 -11.67 -6.15
N ASN A 140 -0.07 -12.50 -6.62
CA ASN A 140 -0.09 -12.95 -8.00
C ASN A 140 -0.79 -11.96 -8.97
N SER A 141 -1.48 -10.95 -8.42
CA SER A 141 -2.17 -9.87 -9.13
C SER A 141 -3.21 -10.36 -10.14
N ASN A 142 -3.94 -11.42 -9.81
CA ASN A 142 -5.04 -11.91 -10.65
C ASN A 142 -6.39 -11.25 -10.34
N GLY A 143 -6.43 -10.29 -9.41
CA GLY A 143 -7.64 -9.62 -8.94
C GLY A 143 -8.46 -10.48 -7.98
N VAL A 144 -7.92 -11.60 -7.50
CA VAL A 144 -8.58 -12.56 -6.61
C VAL A 144 -7.64 -12.88 -5.46
N PHE A 145 -7.89 -12.24 -4.33
CA PHE A 145 -7.20 -12.53 -3.09
C PHE A 145 -7.62 -13.91 -2.54
N ASP A 146 -6.74 -14.91 -2.61
CA ASP A 146 -7.07 -16.29 -2.20
C ASP A 146 -5.89 -17.08 -1.57
N VAL A 147 -6.06 -18.39 -1.40
CA VAL A 147 -5.05 -19.27 -0.78
C VAL A 147 -3.77 -19.41 -1.63
N ASN A 148 -3.83 -19.12 -2.94
CA ASN A 148 -2.65 -19.14 -3.79
C ASN A 148 -1.70 -18.00 -3.40
N ASP A 149 -2.21 -16.83 -3.03
CA ASP A 149 -1.39 -15.73 -2.51
C ASP A 149 -0.68 -16.12 -1.22
N LEU A 150 -1.40 -16.82 -0.32
CA LEU A 150 -0.81 -17.36 0.90
C LEU A 150 0.32 -18.35 0.62
N GLN A 151 0.11 -19.28 -0.32
CA GLN A 151 1.15 -20.23 -0.72
C GLN A 151 2.38 -19.51 -1.29
N ILE A 152 2.15 -18.50 -2.13
CA ILE A 152 3.23 -17.69 -2.71
C ILE A 152 4.01 -16.99 -1.59
N LEU A 153 3.36 -16.38 -0.60
CA LEU A 153 4.06 -15.76 0.52
C LEU A 153 4.92 -16.77 1.28
N LEU A 154 4.38 -17.95 1.59
CA LEU A 154 5.09 -19.02 2.30
C LEU A 154 6.34 -19.50 1.56
N ASP A 155 6.27 -19.57 0.23
CA ASP A 155 7.40 -19.94 -0.63
C ASP A 155 8.54 -18.89 -0.62
N HIS A 156 8.23 -17.65 -0.20
CA HIS A 156 9.16 -16.51 -0.18
C HIS A 156 9.54 -16.06 1.24
N MET A 157 9.20 -16.83 2.28
CA MET A 157 9.58 -16.55 3.66
C MET A 157 11.10 -16.48 3.85
N ASN A 158 11.54 -15.59 4.73
CA ASN A 158 12.94 -15.31 5.09
C ASN A 158 13.75 -14.59 4.00
N ARG A 159 13.12 -14.10 2.93
CA ARG A 159 13.79 -13.21 1.99
C ARG A 159 14.11 -11.89 2.68
N LYS A 160 15.25 -11.31 2.33
CA LYS A 160 15.74 -10.04 2.86
C LYS A 160 16.12 -9.14 1.70
N ALA A 161 15.82 -7.86 1.83
CA ALA A 161 16.25 -6.86 0.87
C ALA A 161 17.77 -6.68 0.96
N ASP A 162 18.42 -6.27 -0.13
CA ASP A 162 19.88 -6.03 -0.14
C ASP A 162 20.30 -4.94 0.86
N TRP A 163 19.37 -4.05 1.21
CA TRP A 163 19.55 -2.98 2.17
C TRP A 163 19.13 -3.35 3.60
N TYR A 164 18.57 -4.55 3.84
CA TYR A 164 18.16 -4.97 5.16
C TYR A 164 19.37 -5.23 6.07
N THR A 165 19.39 -4.58 7.24
CA THR A 165 20.42 -4.77 8.25
C THR A 165 19.81 -5.34 9.52
N GLU A 166 20.26 -6.52 9.97
CA GLU A 166 19.79 -7.17 11.20
C GLU A 166 20.02 -6.33 12.47
N ASN A 167 20.95 -5.37 12.41
CA ASN A 167 21.23 -4.38 13.44
C ASN A 167 21.48 -3.02 12.76
N PRO A 168 20.47 -2.14 12.63
CA PRO A 168 20.73 -0.80 12.12
C PRO A 168 21.72 -0.08 13.05
N PRO A 169 22.61 0.79 12.52
CA PRO A 169 23.54 1.54 13.36
C PRO A 169 22.78 2.41 14.37
N GLU A 170 23.23 2.37 15.63
CA GLU A 170 22.77 3.23 16.73
C GLU A 170 22.88 4.73 16.40
#